data_AF-T1ZFY9-F1
#
_entry.id   AF-T1ZFY9-F1
#
_cell.length_a   1.000
_cell.length_b   1.000
_cell.length_c   1.000
_cell.angle_alpha   90.00
_cell.angle_beta   90.00
_cell.angle_gamma   90.00
#
_symmetry.space_group_name_H-M   'P 1'
#
loop_
_entity.id
_entity.type
_entity.pdbx_description
1 polymer ?
#
loop_
_entity_poly.entity_id
_entity_poly.type
_entity_poly.pdbx_seq_one_letter_code
_entity_poly.pdbx_strand_id
1 'polypeptide(L)'
;MTDKMREEKEQLDLVMGKILRVGILLSLIFMFLGLIFYFFSGQQVISLGNLEQFNPVDYVKSHSIFDAVTFMLLGSFMLILTPIFRVISTFIIFFKTKDKMYMMFTAIVMIIILVSIILGFIIEPK
;
A
#
# COMPACT_ATOMS: atom_id res chain seq x y z
N MET A 1 29.00 -17.36 -15.29
CA MET A 1 28.11 -16.79 -14.26
C MET A 1 28.32 -17.61 -13.01
N THR A 2 28.95 -17.05 -11.97
CA THR A 2 29.44 -17.80 -10.79
C THR A 2 28.27 -18.25 -9.92
N ASP A 3 28.28 -19.47 -9.37
CA ASP A 3 27.17 -20.03 -8.58
C ASP A 3 26.70 -19.11 -7.44
N LYS A 4 27.63 -18.39 -6.81
CA LYS A 4 27.34 -17.35 -5.79
C LYS A 4 26.39 -16.24 -6.27
N MET A 5 26.54 -15.78 -7.50
CA MET A 5 25.67 -14.72 -8.08
C MET A 5 24.24 -15.23 -8.29
N ARG A 6 24.06 -16.54 -8.51
CA ARG A 6 22.74 -17.15 -8.69
C ARG A 6 22.03 -17.29 -7.36
N GLU A 7 22.73 -17.78 -6.34
CA GLU A 7 22.21 -17.88 -4.98
C GLU A 7 21.82 -16.51 -4.40
N GLU A 8 22.63 -15.47 -4.61
CA GLU A 8 22.28 -14.11 -4.17
C GLU A 8 21.01 -13.59 -4.84
N LYS A 9 20.83 -13.81 -6.15
CA LYS A 9 19.60 -13.42 -6.86
C LYS A 9 18.37 -14.19 -6.36
N GLU A 10 18.49 -15.50 -6.18
CA GLU A 10 17.41 -16.33 -5.67
C GLU A 10 16.98 -15.90 -4.25
N GLN A 11 17.95 -15.58 -3.38
CA GLN A 11 17.64 -15.06 -2.04
C GLN A 11 16.91 -13.72 -2.09
N LEU A 12 17.30 -12.82 -2.99
CA LEU A 12 16.66 -11.52 -3.16
C LEU A 12 15.21 -11.65 -3.65
N ASP A 13 14.96 -12.54 -4.61
CA ASP A 13 13.61 -12.82 -5.12
C ASP A 13 12.71 -13.42 -4.02
N LEU A 14 13.26 -14.31 -3.18
CA LEU A 14 12.55 -14.88 -2.04
C LEU A 14 12.21 -13.82 -0.98
N VAL A 15 13.13 -12.90 -0.69
CA VAL A 15 12.89 -11.79 0.25
C VAL A 15 11.82 -10.86 -0.29
N MET A 16 11.84 -10.53 -1.59
CA MET A 16 10.78 -9.73 -2.22
C MET A 16 9.41 -10.39 -2.11
N GLY A 17 9.33 -11.69 -2.40
CA GLY A 17 8.08 -12.45 -2.29
C GLY A 17 7.53 -12.43 -0.87
N LYS A 18 8.39 -12.51 0.16
CA LYS A 18 7.99 -12.45 1.57
C LYS A 18 7.47 -11.07 1.97
N ILE A 19 8.19 -9.99 1.62
CA ILE A 19 7.77 -8.62 1.94
C ILE A 19 6.39 -8.33 1.34
N LEU A 20 6.19 -8.73 0.08
CA LEU A 20 4.91 -8.55 -0.61
C LEU A 20 3.77 -9.29 0.08
N ARG A 21 3.98 -10.58 0.40
CA ARG A 21 2.95 -11.41 1.05
C ARG A 21 2.57 -10.88 2.42
N VAL A 22 3.54 -10.46 3.23
CA VAL A 22 3.28 -9.92 4.57
C VAL A 22 2.47 -8.62 4.48
N GLY A 23 2.82 -7.70 3.58
CA GLY A 23 2.08 -6.44 3.41
C GLY A 23 0.61 -6.67 3.02
N ILE A 24 0.37 -7.51 2.00
CA ILE A 24 -0.98 -7.84 1.54
C ILE A 24 -1.75 -8.58 2.63
N LEU A 25 -1.15 -9.60 3.25
CA LEU A 25 -1.83 -10.38 4.28
C LEU A 25 -2.23 -9.50 5.47
N LEU A 26 -1.35 -8.59 5.89
CA LEU A 26 -1.64 -7.65 6.97
C LEU A 26 -2.80 -6.72 6.59
N SER A 27 -2.79 -6.17 5.37
CA SER A 27 -3.89 -5.32 4.89
C SER A 27 -5.23 -6.06 4.81
N LEU A 28 -5.22 -7.32 4.39
CA LEU A 28 -6.40 -8.18 4.35
C LEU A 28 -6.94 -8.44 5.74
N ILE A 29 -6.08 -8.69 6.72
CA ILE A 29 -6.48 -8.89 8.12
C ILE A 29 -7.17 -7.63 8.66
N PHE A 30 -6.58 -6.44 8.46
CA PHE A 30 -7.19 -5.19 8.92
C PHE A 30 -8.54 -4.93 8.26
N MET A 31 -8.64 -5.15 6.94
CA MET A 31 -9.89 -4.96 6.20
C MET A 31 -10.96 -5.98 6.61
N PHE A 32 -10.56 -7.23 6.85
CA PHE A 32 -11.47 -8.30 7.30
C PHE A 32 -11.97 -8.07 8.73
N LEU A 33 -11.10 -7.63 9.64
CA LEU A 33 -11.49 -7.25 10.99
C LEU A 33 -12.44 -6.04 10.99
N GLY A 34 -12.16 -5.03 10.16
CA GLY A 34 -13.07 -3.89 9.98
C GLY A 34 -14.44 -4.32 9.48
N LEU A 35 -14.48 -5.26 8.52
CA LEU A 35 -15.73 -5.83 8.04
C LEU A 35 -16.50 -6.59 9.14
N ILE A 36 -15.81 -7.37 9.97
CA ILE A 36 -16.43 -8.05 11.11
C ILE A 36 -17.03 -7.04 12.08
N PHE A 37 -16.28 -6.01 12.48
CA PHE A 37 -16.78 -4.97 13.37
C PHE A 37 -17.96 -4.20 12.78
N TYR A 38 -17.98 -4.03 11.46
CA TYR A 38 -19.09 -3.39 10.77
C TYR A 38 -20.40 -4.15 10.96
N PHE A 39 -20.37 -5.48 10.80
CA PHE A 39 -21.55 -6.33 11.01
C PHE A 39 -22.09 -6.27 12.44
N PHE A 40 -21.21 -6.11 13.44
CA PHE A 40 -21.62 -6.01 14.84
C PHE A 40 -22.04 -4.60 15.28
N SER A 41 -21.48 -3.56 14.66
CA SER A 41 -21.73 -2.17 15.06
C SER A 41 -23.04 -1.59 14.50
N GLY A 42 -23.63 -2.23 13.49
CA GLY A 42 -24.90 -1.78 12.89
C GLY A 42 -24.82 -0.38 12.26
N GLN A 43 -23.61 0.09 11.95
CA GLN A 43 -23.38 1.42 11.39
C GLN A 43 -24.01 1.53 10.01
N GLN A 44 -24.65 2.67 9.75
CA GLN A 44 -25.18 2.97 8.43
C GLN A 44 -24.01 3.24 7.48
N VAL A 45 -24.04 2.57 6.32
CA VAL A 45 -23.16 2.88 5.18
C VAL A 45 -23.23 4.39 4.94
N ILE A 46 -22.08 5.04 4.75
CA ILE A 46 -22.04 6.41 4.25
C ILE A 46 -22.91 6.45 3.00
N SER A 47 -24.04 7.16 3.06
CA SER A 47 -24.99 7.22 1.94
C SER A 47 -24.25 7.72 0.70
N LEU A 48 -24.51 7.12 -0.47
CA LEU A 48 -23.80 7.44 -1.71
C LEU A 48 -23.82 8.95 -2.04
N GLY A 49 -24.85 9.69 -1.59
CA GLY A 49 -24.96 11.14 -1.76
C GLY A 49 -23.98 12.00 -0.95
N ASN A 50 -23.33 11.45 0.08
CA ASN A 50 -22.35 12.16 0.91
C ASN A 50 -20.90 11.71 0.63
N LEU A 51 -20.68 10.83 -0.36
CA LEU A 51 -19.34 10.33 -0.68
C LEU A 51 -18.42 11.42 -1.21
N GLU A 52 -18.95 12.42 -1.92
CA GLU A 52 -18.16 13.56 -2.42
C GLU A 52 -17.59 14.42 -1.28
N GLN A 53 -18.22 14.42 -0.10
CA GLN A 53 -17.74 15.16 1.08
C GLN A 53 -16.96 14.29 2.07
N PHE A 54 -16.80 13.00 1.77
CA PHE A 54 -16.12 12.08 2.67
C PHE A 54 -14.62 12.29 2.62
N ASN A 55 -14.06 12.91 3.65
CA ASN A 55 -12.61 12.99 3.82
C ASN A 55 -12.11 11.85 4.73
N PRO A 56 -11.33 10.89 4.20
CA PRO A 56 -10.77 9.78 4.96
C PRO A 56 -9.95 10.22 6.18
N VAL A 57 -9.19 11.31 6.03
CA VAL A 57 -8.28 11.81 7.08
C VAL A 57 -9.07 12.44 8.23
N ASP A 58 -10.11 13.21 7.92
CA ASP A 58 -10.97 13.82 8.93
C ASP A 58 -11.82 12.76 9.64
N TYR A 59 -12.25 11.72 8.92
CA TYR A 59 -12.99 10.60 9.50
C TYR A 59 -12.18 9.89 10.59
N VAL A 60 -10.92 9.54 10.30
CA VAL A 60 -10.03 8.87 11.28
C VAL A 60 -9.69 9.76 12.47
N LYS A 61 -9.63 11.09 12.27
CA LYS A 61 -9.41 12.03 13.38
C LYS A 61 -10.62 12.19 14.27
N SER A 62 -11.82 12.12 13.69
CA SER A 62 -13.07 12.40 14.41
C SER A 62 -13.73 11.16 15.00
N HIS A 63 -13.31 9.95 14.59
CA HIS A 63 -13.83 8.68 15.08
C HIS A 63 -12.79 7.91 15.90
N SER A 64 -13.27 7.03 16.78
CA SER A 64 -12.40 6.14 17.55
C SER A 64 -11.68 5.15 16.63
N ILE A 65 -10.49 4.71 17.07
CA ILE A 65 -9.72 3.66 16.40
C ILE A 65 -10.51 2.33 16.36
N PHE A 66 -11.43 2.13 17.31
CA PHE A 66 -12.30 0.95 17.38
C PHE A 66 -13.48 0.99 16.40
N ASP A 67 -13.56 2.01 15.56
CA ASP A 67 -14.60 2.11 14.57
C ASP A 67 -14.34 1.19 13.36
N ALA A 68 -15.39 0.53 12.89
CA ALA A 68 -15.30 -0.45 11.80
C ALA A 68 -14.78 0.19 10.50
N VAL A 69 -15.28 1.38 10.17
CA VAL A 69 -14.87 2.15 8.99
C VAL A 69 -13.39 2.56 9.12
N THR A 70 -12.94 2.96 10.31
CA THR A 70 -11.53 3.29 10.58
C THR A 70 -10.60 2.09 10.33
N PHE A 71 -10.97 0.88 10.76
CA PHE A 71 -10.20 -0.34 10.48
C PHE A 71 -10.12 -0.65 8.97
N MET A 72 -11.22 -0.49 8.24
CA MET A 72 -11.25 -0.70 6.78
C MET A 72 -10.39 0.34 6.05
N LEU A 73 -10.42 1.60 6.50
CA LEU A 73 -9.60 2.67 5.95
C LEU A 73 -8.11 2.42 6.19
N LEU A 74 -7.75 1.93 7.37
CA LEU A 74 -6.38 1.54 7.70
C LEU A 74 -5.91 0.35 6.83
N GLY A 75 -6.76 -0.65 6.62
CA GLY A 75 -6.48 -1.77 5.70
C GLY A 75 -6.26 -1.30 4.26
N SER A 76 -7.11 -0.38 3.79
CA SER A 76 -7.00 0.25 2.46
C SER A 76 -5.71 1.06 2.32
N PHE A 77 -5.36 1.84 3.34
CA PHE A 77 -4.10 2.58 3.39
C PHE A 77 -2.91 1.63 3.26
N MET A 78 -2.93 0.50 3.97
CA MET A 78 -1.87 -0.52 3.89
C MET A 78 -1.79 -1.18 2.50
N LEU A 79 -2.93 -1.42 1.84
CA LEU A 79 -2.99 -1.92 0.45
C LEU A 79 -2.33 -0.95 -0.54
N ILE A 80 -2.63 0.35 -0.42
CA ILE A 80 -2.05 1.39 -1.28
C ILE A 80 -0.55 1.58 -0.98
N LEU A 81 -0.14 1.42 0.27
CA LEU A 81 1.26 1.56 0.69
C LEU A 81 2.14 0.37 0.25
N THR A 82 1.55 -0.82 0.08
CA THR A 82 2.24 -2.05 -0.35
C THR A 82 3.03 -1.90 -1.67
N PRO A 83 2.47 -1.36 -2.77
CA PRO A 83 3.24 -1.13 -4.00
C PRO A 83 4.38 -0.13 -3.82
N ILE A 84 4.25 0.84 -2.90
CA ILE A 84 5.34 1.80 -2.59
C ILE A 84 6.51 1.08 -1.93
N PHE A 85 6.26 0.30 -0.88
CA PHE A 85 7.30 -0.50 -0.22
C PHE A 85 7.98 -1.48 -1.17
N ARG A 86 7.22 -2.07 -2.10
CA ARG A 86 7.77 -2.93 -3.15
C ARG A 86 8.78 -2.18 -4.00
N VAL A 87 8.41 -1.01 -4.53
CA VAL A 87 9.26 -0.23 -5.45
C VAL A 87 10.52 0.28 -4.76
N ILE A 88 10.42 0.69 -3.49
CA ILE A 88 11.58 1.07 -2.67
C ILE A 88 12.52 -0.13 -2.46
N SER A 89 11.98 -1.29 -2.08
CA SER A 89 12.77 -2.51 -1.85
C SER A 89 13.49 -2.95 -3.11
N THR A 90 12.80 -2.94 -4.26
CA THR A 90 13.39 -3.25 -5.58
C THR A 90 14.49 -2.26 -5.95
N PHE A 91 14.27 -0.97 -5.66
CA PHE A 91 15.24 0.07 -5.96
C PHE A 91 16.54 -0.10 -5.17
N ILE A 92 16.45 -0.35 -3.86
CA ILE A 92 17.61 -0.59 -2.97
C ILE A 92 18.43 -1.79 -3.47
N ILE A 93 17.76 -2.85 -3.91
CA ILE A 93 18.43 -4.05 -4.41
C ILE A 93 19.18 -3.74 -5.71
N PHE A 94 18.54 -3.11 -6.70
CA PHE A 94 19.22 -2.77 -7.96
C PHE A 94 20.36 -1.78 -7.76
N PHE A 95 20.22 -0.87 -6.80
CA PHE A 95 21.30 0.02 -6.39
C PHE A 95 22.49 -0.77 -5.83
N LYS A 96 22.26 -1.76 -4.96
CA LYS A 96 23.31 -2.61 -4.38
C LYS A 96 23.95 -3.55 -5.40
N THR A 97 23.16 -4.10 -6.32
CA THR A 97 23.62 -5.00 -7.40
C THR A 97 24.29 -4.22 -8.55
N LYS A 98 24.29 -2.87 -8.50
CA LYS A 98 24.81 -1.96 -9.55
C LYS A 98 24.18 -2.21 -10.93
N ASP A 99 22.97 -2.72 -10.96
CA ASP A 99 22.28 -3.01 -12.22
C ASP A 99 21.59 -1.74 -12.74
N LYS A 100 22.33 -0.97 -13.54
CA LYS A 100 21.93 0.36 -13.99
C LYS A 100 20.63 0.34 -14.81
N MET A 101 20.39 -0.70 -15.60
CA MET A 101 19.18 -0.80 -16.43
C MET A 101 17.94 -0.98 -15.56
N TYR A 102 17.96 -1.96 -14.65
CA TYR A 102 16.82 -2.22 -13.77
C TYR A 102 16.60 -1.10 -12.73
N MET A 103 17.68 -0.46 -12.27
CA MET A 103 17.60 0.73 -11.41
C MET A 103 16.85 1.87 -12.12
N MET A 104 17.14 2.13 -13.40
CA MET A 104 16.50 3.20 -14.17
C MET A 104 15.00 2.94 -14.36
N PHE A 105 14.60 1.71 -14.73
CA PHE A 105 13.18 1.37 -14.82
C PHE A 105 12.46 1.52 -13.47
N THR A 106 13.08 1.07 -12.38
CA THR A 106 12.49 1.18 -11.04
C THR A 106 12.35 2.64 -10.60
N ALA A 107 13.31 3.50 -10.95
CA ALA A 107 13.22 4.93 -10.70
C ALA A 107 12.07 5.59 -11.49
N ILE A 108 11.88 5.21 -12.77
CA ILE A 108 10.76 5.69 -13.58
C ILE A 108 9.42 5.26 -12.95
N VAL A 109 9.29 4.00 -12.56
CA VAL A 109 8.07 3.51 -11.89
C VAL A 109 7.82 4.26 -10.58
N MET A 110 8.86 4.52 -9.79
CA MET A 110 8.76 5.32 -8.55
C MET A 110 8.23 6.72 -8.84
N ILE A 111 8.72 7.37 -9.89
CA ILE A 111 8.23 8.69 -10.33
C ILE A 111 6.77 8.61 -10.75
N ILE A 112 6.37 7.60 -11.54
CA ILE A 112 4.98 7.43 -11.97
C ILE A 112 4.06 7.28 -10.75
N ILE A 113 4.44 6.49 -9.75
CA ILE A 113 3.65 6.33 -8.52
C ILE A 113 3.53 7.65 -7.75
N LEU A 114 4.64 8.38 -7.58
CA LEU A 114 4.64 9.70 -6.93
C LEU A 114 3.73 10.67 -7.66
N VAL A 115 3.84 10.76 -8.99
CA VAL A 115 3.00 11.62 -9.82
C VAL A 115 1.54 11.19 -9.72
N SER A 116 1.21 9.90 -9.76
CA SER A 116 -0.16 9.42 -9.59
C SER A 116 -0.76 9.83 -8.25
N ILE A 117 0.00 9.75 -7.15
CA ILE A 117 -0.46 10.18 -5.83
C ILE A 117 -0.67 11.70 -5.80
N ILE A 118 0.28 12.47 -6.33
CA ILE A 118 0.20 13.93 -6.38
C ILE A 118 -0.97 14.39 -7.25
N LEU A 119 -1.15 13.78 -8.43
CA LEU A 119 -2.27 14.06 -9.32
C LEU A 119 -3.59 13.69 -8.67
N GLY A 120 -3.68 12.54 -7.99
CA GLY A 120 -4.87 12.19 -7.20
C GLY A 120 -5.20 13.27 -6.16
N PHE A 121 -4.19 13.74 -5.44
CA PHE A 121 -4.36 14.78 -4.41
C PHE A 121 -4.68 16.18 -4.99
N ILE A 122 -4.18 16.51 -6.18
CA ILE A 122 -4.39 17.83 -6.81
C ILE A 122 -5.69 17.88 -7.62
N ILE A 123 -6.08 16.78 -8.26
CA ILE A 123 -7.20 16.74 -9.22
C ILE A 123 -8.53 16.51 -8.53
N GLU A 124 -8.60 15.90 -7.34
CA GLU A 124 -9.86 15.86 -6.57
C GLU A 124 -10.27 17.28 -6.15
N PRO A 125 -11.32 17.86 -6.76
CA PRO A 125 -11.86 19.12 -6.27
C PRO A 125 -12.53 18.86 -4.92
N LYS A 126 -12.19 19.69 -3.93
CA LYS A 126 -12.87 19.74 -2.63
C LYS A 126 -14.36 20.03 -2.75
#